data_AF-A0A0K8S9K9-F1
#
_entry.id   AF-A0A0K8S9K9-F1
#
_cell.length_a   1.000
_cell.length_b   1.000
_cell.length_c   1.000
_cell.angle_alpha   90.00
_cell.angle_beta   90.00
_cell.angle_gamma   90.00
#
_symmetry.space_group_name_H-M   'P 1'
#
loop_
_entity.id
_entity.type
_entity.pdbx_description
1 polymer ?
#
loop_
_entity_poly.entity_id
_entity_poly.type
_entity_poly.pdbx_seq_one_letter_code
_entity_poly.pdbx_strand_id
1 'polypeptide(L)'
;MFTKLMNYTLNTVTVDRLKGKDTITKEGPCKNGSCMGSIVYTNTKQQVRSKEEVLKHAKDFLDQYFASIRRANSPAHEARWEEVQKEVNKTGTYDLSETELVYGSKLAWRNAPRCIGRIQWAKLQVFDCRHITTTSGMFEAICNHIKYSTNKGNVRSAITVFPQRTD
;
A
#
# COMPACT_ATOMS: atom_id res chain seq x y z
N MET A 1 9.91 -17.03 15.16
CA MET A 1 10.12 -18.33 14.48
C MET A 1 10.06 -18.11 12.98
N PHE A 2 11.07 -18.49 12.20
CA PHE A 2 11.08 -18.28 10.74
C PHE A 2 10.40 -19.43 10.00
N THR A 3 9.79 -19.12 8.84
CA THR A 3 9.14 -20.15 8.00
C THR A 3 10.13 -20.60 6.91
N LYS A 4 10.41 -21.90 6.83
CA LYS A 4 11.19 -22.49 5.72
C LYS A 4 10.25 -22.84 4.57
N LEU A 5 10.65 -22.52 3.34
CA LEU A 5 9.89 -22.80 2.11
C LEU A 5 10.73 -23.70 1.20
N MET A 6 10.13 -24.80 0.74
CA MET A 6 10.78 -25.81 -0.09
C MET A 6 10.33 -25.68 -1.54
N ASN A 7 11.26 -25.66 -2.47
CA ASN A 7 11.00 -25.89 -3.89
C ASN A 7 11.32 -27.37 -4.22
N TYR A 8 10.28 -28.18 -4.45
CA TYR A 8 10.44 -29.61 -4.70
C TYR A 8 11.05 -29.94 -6.07
N THR A 9 10.95 -29.05 -7.05
CA THR A 9 11.54 -29.25 -8.39
C THR A 9 13.04 -29.02 -8.37
N LEU A 10 13.51 -27.99 -7.66
CA LEU A 10 14.93 -27.63 -7.60
C LEU A 10 15.65 -28.20 -6.37
N ASN A 11 14.90 -28.83 -5.46
CA ASN A 11 15.38 -29.31 -4.17
C ASN A 11 16.07 -28.22 -3.32
N THR A 12 15.59 -26.97 -3.42
CA THR A 12 16.17 -25.81 -2.71
C THR A 12 15.26 -25.32 -1.60
N VAL A 13 15.87 -24.85 -0.51
CA VAL A 13 15.18 -24.28 0.64
C VAL A 13 15.45 -22.79 0.74
N THR A 14 14.40 -22.01 0.92
CA THR A 14 14.48 -20.57 1.24
C THR A 14 13.83 -20.29 2.60
N VAL A 15 14.16 -19.16 3.21
CA VAL A 15 13.63 -18.79 4.53
C VAL A 15 12.90 -17.46 4.44
N ASP A 16 11.62 -17.46 4.79
CA ASP A 16 10.82 -16.25 4.89
C ASP A 16 11.11 -15.54 6.23
N ARG A 17 11.74 -14.37 6.13
CA ARG A 17 11.98 -13.44 7.24
C ARG A 17 11.01 -12.27 7.26
N LEU A 18 10.24 -12.08 6.19
CA LEU A 18 9.31 -10.95 6.06
C LEU A 18 8.04 -11.19 6.87
N LYS A 19 7.53 -12.42 6.90
CA LYS A 19 6.37 -12.82 7.71
C LYS A 19 6.58 -12.59 9.22
N GLY A 20 7.83 -12.66 9.68
CA GLY A 20 8.18 -12.51 11.10
C GLY A 20 8.32 -11.07 11.58
N LYS A 21 8.10 -10.07 10.71
CA LYS A 21 7.98 -8.69 11.17
C LYS A 21 6.59 -8.50 11.78
N ASP A 22 6.52 -7.87 12.95
CA ASP A 22 5.28 -7.46 13.65
C ASP A 22 4.41 -6.44 12.86
N THR A 23 4.67 -6.29 11.56
CA THR A 23 3.97 -5.45 10.60
C THR A 23 2.70 -6.10 10.03
N ILE A 24 2.35 -7.33 10.46
CA ILE A 24 1.07 -7.95 10.06
C ILE A 24 -0.04 -7.32 10.90
N THR A 25 -0.60 -6.22 10.40
CA THR A 25 -1.69 -5.47 11.07
C THR A 25 -3.06 -6.14 10.95
N LYS A 26 -3.21 -7.14 10.08
CA LYS A 26 -4.45 -7.90 9.87
C LYS A 26 -4.19 -9.39 9.78
N GLU A 27 -4.91 -10.14 10.59
CA GLU A 27 -4.95 -11.60 10.51
C GLU A 27 -5.52 -12.05 9.15
N GLY A 28 -4.95 -13.11 8.59
CA GLY A 28 -5.49 -13.76 7.40
C GLY A 28 -6.81 -14.49 7.70
N PRO A 29 -7.49 -15.03 6.68
CA PRO A 29 -8.79 -15.69 6.88
C PRO A 29 -8.70 -17.04 7.59
N CYS A 30 -7.52 -17.66 7.68
CA CYS A 30 -7.34 -18.94 8.34
C CYS A 30 -7.48 -18.82 9.86
N LYS A 31 -8.16 -19.79 10.48
CA LYS A 31 -8.35 -19.87 11.94
C LYS A 31 -7.57 -21.06 12.50
N ASN A 32 -7.35 -21.08 13.81
CA ASN A 32 -6.77 -22.26 14.47
C ASN A 32 -7.60 -23.51 14.13
N GLY A 33 -6.95 -24.51 13.54
CA GLY A 33 -7.59 -25.76 13.11
C GLY A 33 -8.33 -25.72 11.76
N SER A 34 -8.36 -24.58 11.04
CA SER A 34 -9.02 -24.51 9.73
C SER A 34 -8.33 -23.54 8.76
N CYS A 35 -7.98 -24.06 7.57
CA CYS A 35 -7.44 -23.27 6.48
C CYS A 35 -8.56 -22.77 5.56
N MET A 36 -8.61 -21.45 5.35
CA MET A 36 -9.55 -20.81 4.43
C MET A 36 -8.86 -20.24 3.17
N GLY A 37 -7.69 -20.78 2.82
CA GLY A 37 -6.86 -20.25 1.73
C GLY A 37 -7.51 -20.33 0.35
N SER A 38 -8.48 -21.23 0.14
CA SER A 38 -9.24 -21.37 -1.11
C SER A 38 -10.38 -20.36 -1.25
N ILE A 39 -10.74 -19.64 -0.19
CA ILE A 39 -11.82 -18.66 -0.23
C ILE A 39 -11.36 -17.41 -0.99
N VAL A 40 -12.06 -17.12 -2.10
CA VAL A 40 -11.69 -16.02 -3.01
C VAL A 40 -12.00 -14.66 -2.39
N TYR A 41 -13.18 -14.50 -1.78
CA TYR A 41 -13.63 -13.25 -1.17
C TYR A 41 -13.88 -13.43 0.32
N THR A 42 -13.23 -12.60 1.12
CA THR A 42 -13.45 -12.53 2.57
C THR A 42 -14.30 -11.29 2.83
N ASN A 43 -15.46 -11.46 3.47
CA ASN A 43 -16.31 -10.32 3.82
C ASN A 43 -15.58 -9.46 4.86
N THR A 44 -15.06 -8.31 4.42
CA THR A 44 -14.30 -7.39 5.26
C THR A 44 -15.12 -6.12 5.36
N LYS A 45 -15.87 -5.96 6.45
CA LYS A 45 -16.62 -4.73 6.71
C LYS A 45 -15.61 -3.58 6.82
N GLN A 46 -15.77 -2.55 6.02
CA GLN A 46 -14.96 -1.35 6.12
C GLN A 46 -15.48 -0.52 7.29
N GLN A 47 -14.68 -0.39 8.34
CA GLN A 47 -14.98 0.43 9.51
C GLN A 47 -14.13 1.70 9.48
N VAL A 48 -14.70 2.79 10.00
CA VAL A 48 -13.95 4.03 10.25
C VAL A 48 -12.89 3.71 11.31
N ARG A 49 -11.65 4.12 11.04
CA ARG A 49 -10.50 3.86 11.94
C ARG A 49 -10.49 4.90 13.04
N SER A 50 -10.14 4.49 14.27
CA SER A 50 -9.91 5.45 15.35
C SER A 50 -8.62 6.24 15.11
N LYS A 51 -8.46 7.39 15.79
CA LYS A 51 -7.24 8.21 15.68
C LYS A 51 -5.99 7.42 16.06
N GLU A 52 -6.10 6.58 17.10
CA GLU A 52 -5.01 5.73 17.58
C GLU A 52 -4.60 4.69 16.52
N GLU A 53 -5.57 4.08 15.85
CA GLU A 53 -5.31 3.15 14.75
C GLU A 53 -4.67 3.86 13.54
N VAL A 54 -5.15 5.05 13.19
CA VAL A 54 -4.57 5.87 12.13
C VAL A 54 -3.12 6.22 12.44
N LEU A 55 -2.82 6.71 13.65
CA LEU A 55 -1.47 7.05 14.09
C LEU A 55 -0.53 5.83 14.05
N LYS A 56 -0.99 4.67 14.53
CA LYS A 56 -0.22 3.43 14.50
C LYS A 56 0.18 3.05 13.07
N HIS A 57 -0.78 3.05 12.15
CA HIS A 57 -0.54 2.71 10.75
C HIS A 57 0.29 3.78 10.01
N ALA A 58 0.06 5.06 10.32
CA ALA A 58 0.84 6.16 9.75
C ALA A 58 2.31 6.07 10.16
N LYS A 59 2.60 5.75 11.44
CA LYS A 59 3.98 5.58 11.92
C LYS A 59 4.69 4.45 11.19
N ASP A 60 4.08 3.28 11.10
CA ASP A 60 4.64 2.12 10.39
C ASP A 60 4.91 2.44 8.92
N PHE A 61 3.97 3.10 8.25
CA PHE A 61 4.14 3.53 6.86
C PHE A 61 5.30 4.52 6.68
N LEU A 62 5.40 5.54 7.53
CA LEU A 62 6.49 6.53 7.47
C LEU A 62 7.84 5.88 7.74
N ASP A 63 7.92 4.97 8.72
CA ASP A 63 9.15 4.21 8.99
C ASP A 63 9.61 3.43 7.76
N GLN A 64 8.68 2.77 7.07
CA GLN A 64 8.96 2.04 5.83
C GLN A 64 9.39 2.99 4.69
N TYR A 65 8.71 4.12 4.54
CA TYR A 65 9.03 5.13 3.52
C TYR A 65 10.44 5.72 3.74
N PHE A 66 10.74 6.23 4.94
CA PHE A 66 12.02 6.84 5.26
C PHE A 66 13.18 5.83 5.24
N ALA A 67 12.94 4.58 5.64
CA ALA A 67 13.91 3.51 5.46
C ALA A 67 14.21 3.25 3.96
N SER A 68 13.20 3.30 3.08
CA SER A 68 13.37 3.02 1.65
C SER A 68 14.25 4.06 0.93
N ILE A 69 14.20 5.31 1.37
CA ILE A 69 15.01 6.41 0.83
C ILE A 69 16.32 6.63 1.64
N ARG A 70 16.68 5.70 2.53
CA ARG A 70 17.88 5.75 3.38
C ARG A 70 17.95 7.01 4.26
N ARG A 71 16.81 7.46 4.77
CA ARG A 71 16.68 8.62 5.68
C ARG A 71 15.93 8.30 6.98
N ALA A 72 15.95 7.03 7.38
CA ALA A 72 15.43 6.62 8.69
C ALA A 72 16.12 7.40 9.82
N ASN A 73 15.35 7.78 10.84
CA ASN A 73 15.80 8.59 11.99
C ASN A 73 16.49 9.91 11.63
N SER A 74 16.18 10.49 10.47
CA SER A 74 16.67 11.82 10.10
C SER A 74 15.78 12.92 10.71
N PRO A 75 16.27 14.17 10.82
CA PRO A 75 15.43 15.29 11.27
C PRO A 75 14.17 15.48 10.42
N ALA A 76 14.24 15.20 9.12
CA ALA A 76 13.09 15.23 8.22
C ALA A 76 12.07 14.13 8.54
N HIS A 77 12.52 12.96 9.00
CA HIS A 77 11.64 11.87 9.42
C HIS A 77 10.88 12.23 10.70
N GLU A 78 11.59 12.77 11.70
CA GLU A 78 11.00 13.20 12.97
C GLU A 78 10.01 14.35 12.75
N ALA A 79 10.40 15.37 11.98
CA ALA A 79 9.53 16.50 11.65
C ALA A 79 8.25 16.06 10.92
N ARG A 80 8.37 15.14 9.94
CA ARG A 80 7.20 14.59 9.23
C ARG A 80 6.30 13.80 10.16
N TRP A 81 6.86 13.04 11.10
CA TRP A 81 6.08 12.31 12.08
C TRP A 81 5.30 13.26 13.00
N GLU A 82 5.93 14.31 13.52
CA GLU A 82 5.24 15.32 14.33
C GLU A 82 4.11 16.03 13.57
N GLU A 83 4.33 16.35 12.29
CA GLU A 83 3.32 16.95 11.42
C GLU A 83 2.08 16.06 11.31
N VAL A 84 2.28 14.78 10.97
CA VAL A 84 1.20 13.80 10.86
C VAL A 84 0.48 13.60 12.20
N GLN A 85 1.19 13.57 13.32
CA GLN A 85 0.56 13.50 14.64
C GLN A 85 -0.35 14.71 14.90
N LYS A 86 0.12 15.93 14.60
CA LYS A 86 -0.66 17.16 14.76
C LYS A 86 -1.91 17.14 13.86
N GLU A 87 -1.77 16.71 12.61
CA GLU A 87 -2.87 16.66 11.64
C GLU A 87 -3.95 15.65 12.03
N VAL A 88 -3.56 14.43 12.44
CA VAL A 88 -4.50 13.39 12.88
C VAL A 88 -5.19 13.79 14.19
N ASN A 89 -4.47 14.39 15.13
CA ASN A 89 -5.07 14.86 16.37
C ASN A 89 -6.14 15.94 16.10
N LYS A 90 -5.87 16.84 15.15
CA LYS A 90 -6.77 17.94 14.77
C LYS A 90 -7.96 17.47 13.93
N THR A 91 -7.74 16.66 12.91
CA THR A 91 -8.74 16.37 11.86
C THR A 91 -9.26 14.93 11.88
N GLY A 92 -8.56 14.02 12.58
CA GLY A 92 -8.84 12.58 12.56
C GLY A 92 -8.17 11.82 11.41
N THR A 93 -7.58 12.51 10.44
CA THR A 93 -6.85 11.91 9.31
C THR A 93 -5.59 12.73 8.97
N TYR A 94 -4.87 12.35 7.93
CA TYR A 94 -3.76 13.13 7.38
C TYR A 94 -3.65 12.94 5.88
N ASP A 95 -2.98 13.88 5.20
CA ASP A 95 -2.67 13.76 3.78
C ASP A 95 -1.22 13.28 3.54
N LEU A 96 -1.08 12.39 2.55
CA LEU A 96 0.23 11.96 2.05
C LEU A 96 0.86 13.03 1.16
N SER A 97 2.19 13.17 1.23
CA SER A 97 2.93 13.85 0.17
C SER A 97 2.85 13.05 -1.13
N GLU A 98 3.11 13.69 -2.27
CA GLU A 98 3.14 13.00 -3.57
C GLU A 98 4.16 11.85 -3.58
N THR A 99 5.34 12.05 -3.00
CA THR A 99 6.39 11.03 -2.91
C THR A 99 5.99 9.84 -2.04
N GLU A 100 5.29 10.11 -0.93
CA GLU A 100 4.71 9.07 -0.08
C GLU A 100 3.61 8.29 -0.83
N LEU A 101 2.75 8.99 -1.56
CA LEU A 101 1.69 8.37 -2.36
C LEU A 101 2.26 7.45 -3.45
N VAL A 102 3.29 7.89 -4.15
CA VAL A 102 3.99 7.09 -5.17
C VAL A 102 4.61 5.85 -4.54
N TYR A 103 5.28 6.00 -3.39
CA TYR A 103 5.86 4.90 -2.65
C TYR A 103 4.79 3.89 -2.21
N GLY A 104 3.72 4.36 -1.57
CA GLY A 104 2.62 3.54 -1.08
C GLY A 104 1.92 2.77 -2.19
N SER A 105 1.70 3.41 -3.35
CA SER A 105 1.09 2.77 -4.52
C SER A 105 1.93 1.60 -5.06
N LYS A 106 3.24 1.81 -5.20
CA LYS A 106 4.19 0.76 -5.64
C LYS A 106 4.31 -0.35 -4.63
N LEU A 107 4.39 0.00 -3.35
CA LEU A 107 4.48 -0.97 -2.25
C LEU A 107 3.22 -1.83 -2.15
N ALA A 108 2.03 -1.24 -2.33
CA ALA A 108 0.78 -1.97 -2.34
C ALA A 108 0.74 -3.05 -3.45
N TRP A 109 1.20 -2.71 -4.66
CA TRP A 109 1.31 -3.70 -5.74
C TRP A 109 2.36 -4.78 -5.43
N ARG A 110 3.53 -4.39 -4.92
CA ARG A 110 4.56 -5.36 -4.46
C ARG A 110 4.02 -6.31 -3.39
N ASN A 111 3.13 -5.84 -2.53
CA ASN A 111 2.56 -6.60 -1.44
C ASN A 111 1.25 -7.33 -1.80
N ALA A 112 0.79 -7.28 -3.06
CA ALA A 112 -0.44 -7.95 -3.49
C ALA A 112 -0.20 -9.45 -3.74
N PRO A 113 -0.52 -10.37 -2.81
CA PRO A 113 -0.06 -11.77 -2.85
C PRO A 113 -0.62 -12.56 -4.04
N ARG A 114 -1.73 -12.12 -4.63
CA ARG A 114 -2.40 -12.75 -5.78
C ARG A 114 -1.89 -12.30 -7.15
N CYS A 115 -1.00 -11.30 -7.22
CA CYS A 115 -0.49 -10.80 -8.50
C CYS A 115 0.79 -11.56 -8.92
N ILE A 116 0.75 -12.25 -10.07
CA ILE A 116 1.94 -12.90 -10.63
C ILE A 116 2.94 -11.91 -11.25
N GLY A 117 2.45 -10.78 -11.79
CA GLY A 117 3.24 -9.76 -12.48
C GLY A 117 4.06 -8.82 -11.58
N ARG A 118 4.27 -9.17 -10.31
CA ARG A 118 4.93 -8.29 -9.32
C ARG A 118 6.37 -7.94 -9.65
N ILE A 119 7.04 -8.62 -10.58
CA ILE A 119 8.41 -8.24 -11.01
C ILE A 119 8.46 -6.80 -11.55
N GLN A 120 7.35 -6.27 -12.07
CA GLN A 120 7.23 -4.91 -12.61
C GLN A 120 6.87 -3.85 -11.55
N TRP A 121 6.74 -4.21 -10.27
CA TRP A 121 6.14 -3.35 -9.22
C TRP A 121 6.74 -1.93 -9.13
N ALA A 122 8.03 -1.78 -9.37
CA ALA A 122 8.72 -0.49 -9.29
C ALA A 122 8.41 0.43 -10.49
N LYS A 123 7.99 -0.14 -11.63
CA LYS A 123 7.67 0.54 -12.88
C LYS A 123 6.15 0.78 -12.99
N LEU A 124 5.64 1.58 -12.06
CA LEU A 124 4.25 2.00 -12.00
C LEU A 124 4.17 3.53 -12.15
N GLN A 125 3.40 4.01 -13.13
CA GLN A 125 3.02 5.42 -13.19
C GLN A 125 1.91 5.69 -12.19
N VAL A 126 2.03 6.77 -11.42
CA VAL A 126 0.98 7.20 -10.49
C VAL A 126 0.46 8.54 -10.98
N PHE A 127 -0.86 8.66 -11.11
CA PHE A 127 -1.55 9.92 -11.37
C PHE A 127 -2.22 10.37 -10.08
N ASP A 128 -1.77 11.50 -9.52
CA ASP A 128 -2.38 12.10 -8.34
C ASP A 128 -3.58 12.95 -8.75
N CYS A 129 -4.77 12.41 -8.49
CA CYS A 129 -6.06 13.03 -8.77
C CYS A 129 -6.86 13.27 -7.48
N ARG A 130 -6.17 13.39 -6.33
CA ARG A 130 -6.81 13.64 -5.03
C ARG A 130 -7.52 15.00 -4.91
N HIS A 131 -7.27 15.91 -5.85
CA HIS A 131 -7.93 17.22 -5.95
C HIS A 131 -9.25 17.18 -6.74
N ILE A 132 -9.57 16.06 -7.41
CA ILE A 132 -10.77 15.96 -8.25
C ILE A 132 -12.01 15.73 -7.39
N THR A 133 -13.00 16.62 -7.53
CA THR A 133 -14.23 16.60 -6.72
C THR A 133 -15.51 16.37 -7.54
N THR A 134 -15.41 16.23 -8.86
CA THR A 134 -16.57 16.08 -9.76
C THR A 134 -16.50 14.78 -10.56
N THR A 135 -17.67 14.24 -10.90
CA THR A 135 -17.78 13.05 -11.75
C THR A 135 -17.19 13.27 -13.14
N SER A 136 -17.39 14.44 -13.74
CA SER A 136 -16.78 14.79 -15.03
C SER A 136 -15.26 14.83 -14.95
N GLY A 137 -14.68 15.40 -13.87
CA GLY A 137 -13.24 15.38 -13.67
C GLY A 137 -12.69 13.96 -13.49
N MET A 138 -13.43 13.09 -12.80
CA MET A 138 -13.06 11.67 -12.69
C MET A 138 -13.06 10.98 -14.05
N PHE A 139 -14.08 11.23 -14.87
CA PHE A 139 -14.17 10.70 -16.23
C PHE A 139 -12.96 11.10 -17.07
N GLU A 140 -12.60 12.38 -17.08
CA GLU A 140 -11.43 12.88 -17.81
C GLU A 140 -10.12 12.24 -17.32
N ALA A 141 -9.95 12.13 -16.00
CA ALA A 141 -8.78 11.46 -15.41
C ALA A 141 -8.67 9.98 -15.81
N ILE A 142 -9.81 9.27 -15.89
CA ILE A 142 -9.87 7.88 -16.35
C ILE A 142 -9.55 7.79 -17.86
N CYS A 143 -10.07 8.70 -18.69
CA CYS A 143 -9.73 8.74 -20.12
C CYS A 143 -8.23 8.97 -20.33
N ASN A 144 -7.63 9.89 -19.57
CA ASN A 144 -6.18 10.14 -19.60
C ASN A 144 -5.38 8.91 -19.15
N HIS A 145 -5.82 8.23 -18.10
CA HIS A 145 -5.24 6.98 -17.65
C HIS A 145 -5.25 5.93 -18.77
N ILE A 146 -6.41 5.67 -19.40
CA ILE A 146 -6.54 4.65 -20.46
C ILE A 146 -5.62 5.01 -21.63
N LYS A 147 -5.64 6.26 -22.09
CA LYS A 147 -4.76 6.74 -23.16
C LYS A 147 -3.28 6.51 -22.83
N TYR A 148 -2.86 6.82 -21.60
CA TYR A 148 -1.49 6.57 -21.14
C TYR A 148 -1.16 5.07 -21.08
N SER A 149 -2.03 4.27 -20.49
CA SER A 149 -1.79 2.85 -20.21
C SER A 149 -1.85 2.00 -21.48
N THR A 150 -2.73 2.31 -22.43
CA THR A 150 -2.82 1.61 -23.73
C THR A 150 -1.64 1.91 -24.63
N ASN A 151 -1.18 3.18 -24.69
CA ASN A 151 0.05 3.60 -25.37
C ASN A 151 0.26 2.95 -26.77
N LYS A 152 -0.78 2.99 -27.62
CA LYS A 152 -0.77 2.40 -28.97
C LYS A 152 -0.35 0.93 -29.02
N GLY A 153 -0.68 0.15 -27.99
CA GLY A 153 -0.35 -1.28 -27.86
C GLY A 153 0.89 -1.58 -27.01
N ASN A 154 1.75 -0.60 -26.74
CA ASN A 154 2.91 -0.76 -25.85
C ASN A 154 2.51 -0.47 -24.39
N VAL A 155 1.76 -1.40 -23.81
CA VAL A 155 1.06 -1.22 -22.52
C VAL A 155 2.01 -0.75 -21.40
N ARG A 156 1.55 0.24 -20.62
CA ARG A 156 2.24 0.76 -19.44
C ARG A 156 1.37 0.60 -18.20
N SER A 157 1.97 0.11 -17.11
CA SER A 157 1.28 0.03 -15.82
C SER A 157 1.10 1.43 -15.24
N ALA A 158 -0.14 1.78 -14.90
CA ALA A 158 -0.47 3.01 -14.19
C ALA A 158 -1.53 2.78 -13.11
N ILE A 159 -1.63 3.72 -12.17
CA ILE A 159 -2.72 3.85 -11.21
C ILE A 159 -3.13 5.32 -11.12
N THR A 160 -4.43 5.60 -11.04
CA THR A 160 -4.98 6.93 -10.76
C THR A 160 -5.57 6.92 -9.36
N VAL A 161 -5.11 7.82 -8.50
CA VAL A 161 -5.55 7.91 -7.11
C VAL A 161 -6.47 9.10 -6.95
N PHE A 162 -7.71 8.83 -6.58
CA PHE A 162 -8.75 9.82 -6.28
C PHE A 162 -8.75 10.21 -4.79
N PRO A 163 -9.57 11.21 -4.37
CA PRO A 163 -9.62 11.62 -2.97
C PRO A 163 -9.81 10.45 -2.02
N GLN A 164 -9.12 10.51 -0.88
CA GLN A 164 -9.24 9.49 0.16
C GLN A 164 -10.62 9.55 0.84
N ARG A 165 -11.03 8.45 1.46
CA ARG A 165 -12.23 8.40 2.29
C ARG A 165 -12.10 9.34 3.49
N THR A 166 -13.20 10.00 3.83
CA THR A 166 -13.36 10.82 5.03
C THR A 166 -14.29 10.13 6.04
N ASP A 167 -15.60 10.32 5.91
CA ASP A 167 -16.70 9.88 6.77
C ASP A 167 -17.56 8.78 6.14
#